data_AF-A0A536EPX2-F1
#
_entry.id   AF-A0A536EPX2-F1
#
_cell.length_a   1.000
_cell.length_b   1.000
_cell.length_c   1.000
_cell.angle_alpha   90.00
_cell.angle_beta   90.00
_cell.angle_gamma   90.00
#
_symmetry.space_group_name_H-M   'P 1'
#
loop_
_entity.id
_entity.type
_entity.pdbx_description
1 polymer ?
#
loop_
_entity_poly.entity_id
_entity_poly.type
_entity_poly.pdbx_seq_one_letter_code
_entity_poly.pdbx_strand_id
1 'polypeptide(L)'
;TWYVASLRDVTWGGDAREWLAAAAAQGKREGVVPKVGAIVVFGPGDGYSDIGHVAYVESVVGPTSFIVDEANSYGLGVVDKRLIASLTDVEGFIY
;
A
#
# COMPACT_ATOMS: atom_id res chain seq x y z
N THR A 1 -6.54 -2.65 4.48
CA THR A 1 -6.14 -1.99 5.75
C THR A 1 -5.84 -3.00 6.85
N TRP A 2 -6.80 -3.77 7.37
CA TRP A 2 -6.58 -4.74 8.46
C TRP A 2 -5.39 -5.69 8.24
N TYR A 3 -5.29 -6.28 7.04
CA TYR A 3 -4.22 -7.24 6.74
C TYR A 3 -2.84 -6.57 6.78
N VAL A 4 -2.67 -5.41 6.16
CA VAL A 4 -1.40 -4.67 6.21
C VAL A 4 -1.03 -4.26 7.63
N ALA A 5 -2.02 -3.91 8.47
CA ALA A 5 -1.82 -3.61 9.89
C ALA A 5 -1.41 -4.84 10.74
N SER A 6 -1.58 -6.07 10.23
CA SER A 6 -1.03 -7.26 10.90
C SER A 6 0.44 -7.54 10.51
N LEU A 7 0.89 -6.99 9.39
CA LEU A 7 2.27 -7.11 8.88
C LEU A 7 3.20 -5.98 9.35
N ARG A 8 2.64 -4.82 9.69
CA ARG A 8 3.37 -3.60 10.07
C ARG A 8 2.75 -2.96 11.31
N ASP A 9 3.58 -2.27 12.08
CA ASP A 9 3.13 -1.48 13.23
C ASP A 9 2.37 -0.22 12.77
N VAL A 10 1.08 -0.40 12.50
CA VAL A 10 0.14 0.64 12.11
C VAL A 10 -0.61 1.11 13.36
N THR A 11 -0.27 2.31 13.81
CA THR A 11 -0.83 2.97 15.01
C THR A 11 -1.86 4.05 14.66
N TRP A 12 -2.27 4.12 13.40
CA TRP A 12 -3.31 5.01 12.87
C TRP A 12 -4.49 4.21 12.30
N GLY A 13 -5.60 4.88 12.04
CA GLY A 13 -6.82 4.30 11.47
C GLY A 13 -7.22 4.98 10.17
N GLY A 14 -8.47 4.74 9.75
CA GLY A 14 -9.05 5.29 8.53
C GLY A 14 -9.04 4.33 7.35
N ASP A 15 -9.63 4.79 6.25
CA ASP A 15 -9.67 4.08 4.99
C ASP A 15 -8.30 4.07 4.31
N ALA A 16 -8.09 3.14 3.38
CA ALA A 16 -6.80 2.95 2.71
C ALA A 16 -6.19 4.25 2.15
N ARG A 17 -6.99 5.04 1.42
CA ARG A 17 -6.61 6.34 0.85
C ARG A 17 -6.21 7.40 1.87
N GLU A 18 -6.59 7.24 3.13
CA GLU A 18 -6.31 8.21 4.19
C GLU A 18 -4.98 7.91 4.89
N TRP A 19 -4.36 6.75 4.63
CA TRP A 19 -3.23 6.25 5.40
C TRP A 19 -1.96 7.09 5.24
N LEU A 20 -1.72 7.73 4.09
CA LEU A 20 -0.62 8.69 3.95
C LEU A 20 -0.83 9.85 4.92
N ALA A 21 -1.94 10.59 4.82
CA ALA A 21 -2.19 11.73 5.71
C ALA A 21 -2.17 11.33 7.19
N ALA A 22 -2.72 10.15 7.54
CA ALA A 22 -2.75 9.65 8.91
C ALA A 22 -1.36 9.25 9.45
N ALA A 23 -0.52 8.63 8.62
CA ALA A 23 0.86 8.28 8.99
C ALA A 23 1.74 9.54 9.13
N ALA A 24 1.60 10.51 8.21
CA ALA A 24 2.26 11.81 8.28
C ALA A 24 1.91 12.57 9.56
N ALA A 25 0.64 12.56 9.97
CA ALA A 25 0.18 13.18 11.21
C ALA A 25 0.84 12.58 12.47
N GLN A 26 1.33 11.34 12.38
CA GLN A 26 2.10 10.68 13.45
C GLN A 26 3.63 10.77 13.26
N GLY A 27 4.10 11.53 12.27
CA GLY A 27 5.52 11.71 11.97
C GLY A 27 6.19 10.47 11.37
N LYS A 28 5.42 9.56 10.74
CA LYS A 28 5.99 8.46 9.97
C LYS A 28 6.68 9.01 8.72
N ARG A 29 7.70 8.29 8.24
CA ARG A 29 8.43 8.70 7.04
C ARG A 29 7.66 8.26 5.81
N GLU A 30 7.53 9.16 4.85
CA GLU A 30 6.84 8.92 3.59
C GLU A 30 7.71 9.29 2.40
N GLY A 31 7.35 8.78 1.22
CA GLY A 31 8.01 9.12 -0.03
C GLY A 31 7.37 8.44 -1.23
N VAL A 32 8.06 8.52 -2.36
CA VAL A 32 7.57 8.06 -3.68
C VAL A 32 8.39 6.90 -4.24
N VAL A 33 9.32 6.36 -3.46
CA VAL A 33 10.22 5.28 -3.89
C VAL A 33 9.77 3.96 -3.24
N PRO A 34 9.55 2.89 -4.01
CA PRO A 34 9.20 1.59 -3.45
C PRO A 34 10.38 1.04 -2.64
N LYS A 35 10.07 0.48 -1.47
CA LYS A 35 11.04 -0.12 -0.56
C LYS A 35 10.43 -1.34 0.11
N VAL A 36 11.20 -2.42 0.21
CA VAL A 36 10.79 -3.61 0.98
C VAL A 36 10.43 -3.20 2.41
N GLY A 37 9.28 -3.67 2.88
CA GLY A 37 8.75 -3.31 4.19
C GLY A 37 7.90 -2.05 4.22
N ALA A 38 7.85 -1.27 3.14
CA ALA A 38 6.98 -0.11 3.06
C ALA A 38 5.51 -0.53 2.89
N ILE A 39 4.60 0.36 3.25
CA ILE A 39 3.19 0.26 2.88
C ILE A 39 3.00 1.16 1.66
N VAL A 40 2.56 0.61 0.53
CA VAL A 40 2.13 1.41 -0.62
C VAL A 40 0.68 1.84 -0.41
N VAL A 41 0.38 3.10 -0.74
CA VAL A 41 -0.99 3.64 -0.73
C VAL A 41 -1.41 3.93 -2.15
N PHE A 42 -2.55 3.38 -2.53
CA PHE A 42 -3.21 3.60 -3.81
C PHE A 42 -4.44 4.46 -3.60
N GLY A 43 -4.56 5.51 -4.43
CA GLY A 43 -5.76 6.33 -4.51
C GLY A 43 -6.89 5.60 -5.23
N PRO A 44 -8.13 6.12 -5.14
CA PRO A 44 -9.24 5.65 -5.97
C PRO A 44 -8.96 5.95 -7.45
N GLY A 45 -9.14 4.94 -8.31
CA GLY A 45 -8.91 5.07 -9.75
C GLY A 45 -9.15 3.77 -10.51
N ASP A 46 -8.92 3.79 -11.82
CA ASP A 46 -9.16 2.66 -12.71
C ASP A 46 -7.96 1.70 -12.84
N GLY A 47 -6.83 2.02 -12.19
CA GLY A 47 -5.60 1.25 -12.28
C GLY A 47 -5.52 0.12 -11.27
N TYR A 48 -5.70 0.43 -9.99
CA TYR A 48 -5.55 -0.56 -8.92
C TYR A 48 -6.82 -0.86 -8.14
N SER A 49 -7.59 0.17 -7.80
CA SER A 49 -8.84 0.04 -7.03
C SER A 49 -9.69 1.29 -7.13
N ASP A 50 -10.98 1.10 -7.43
CA ASP A 50 -11.96 2.19 -7.55
C ASP A 50 -12.16 3.01 -6.25
N ILE A 51 -11.77 2.46 -5.09
CA ILE A 51 -11.98 3.08 -3.76
C ILE A 51 -10.67 3.41 -3.04
N GLY A 52 -9.52 3.06 -3.64
CA GLY A 52 -8.21 3.11 -3.01
C GLY A 52 -7.84 1.82 -2.27
N HIS A 53 -6.55 1.61 -2.07
CA HIS A 53 -6.02 0.38 -1.48
C HIS A 53 -4.72 0.61 -0.73
N VAL A 54 -4.37 -0.29 0.19
CA VAL A 54 -3.05 -0.33 0.82
C VAL A 54 -2.52 -1.74 0.80
N ALA A 55 -1.24 -1.89 0.46
CA ALA A 55 -0.58 -3.17 0.38
C ALA A 55 0.83 -3.10 0.98
N TYR A 56 1.35 -4.25 1.43
CA TYR A 56 2.72 -4.35 1.96
C TYR A 56 3.69 -4.63 0.82
N VAL A 57 4.79 -3.87 0.71
CA VAL A 57 5.82 -4.10 -0.31
C VAL A 57 6.72 -5.25 0.12
N GLU A 58 6.52 -6.42 -0.47
CA GLU A 58 7.29 -7.63 -0.18
C GLU A 58 8.68 -7.60 -0.84
N SER A 59 8.75 -7.22 -2.12
CA SER A 59 10.01 -7.15 -2.86
C SER A 59 10.01 -6.01 -3.88
N VAL A 60 11.18 -5.46 -4.19
CA VAL A 60 11.34 -4.42 -5.22
C VAL A 60 12.04 -5.03 -6.42
N VAL A 61 11.42 -4.93 -7.59
CA VAL A 61 11.89 -5.52 -8.85
C VAL A 61 12.61 -4.47 -9.69
N GLY A 62 12.21 -3.20 -9.58
CA GLY A 62 12.82 -2.07 -10.28
C GLY A 62 12.41 -0.73 -9.68
N PRO A 63 12.82 0.40 -10.29
CA PRO A 63 12.56 1.74 -9.76
C PRO A 63 11.07 2.06 -9.58
N THR A 64 10.20 1.44 -10.40
CA THR A 64 8.76 1.66 -10.44
C THR A 64 7.97 0.35 -10.40
N SER A 65 8.63 -0.77 -10.06
CA SER A 65 7.99 -2.08 -10.05
C SER A 65 8.38 -2.89 -8.82
N PHE A 66 7.39 -3.55 -8.23
CA PHE A 66 7.53 -4.24 -6.95
C PHE A 66 6.42 -5.28 -6.79
N ILE A 67 6.63 -6.24 -5.90
CA ILE A 67 5.62 -7.24 -5.53
C ILE A 67 5.02 -6.82 -4.19
N VAL A 68 3.71 -6.88 -4.11
CA VAL A 68 2.97 -6.62 -2.87
C VAL A 68 2.42 -7.91 -2.27
N ASP A 69 2.27 -7.90 -0.95
CA ASP A 69 1.51 -8.86 -0.14
C ASP A 69 0.30 -8.11 0.43
N GLU A 70 -0.89 -8.53 0.04
CA GLU A 70 -2.14 -7.81 0.31
C GLU A 70 -3.30 -8.77 0.59
N ALA A 71 -4.47 -8.19 0.88
CA ALA A 71 -5.67 -8.98 1.01
C ALA A 71 -6.86 -8.28 0.35
N ASN A 72 -7.82 -9.11 -0.05
CA ASN A 72 -9.10 -8.75 -0.61
C ASN A 72 -9.09 -8.26 -2.06
N SER A 73 -8.00 -8.45 -2.81
CA SER A 73 -8.04 -8.13 -4.25
C SER A 73 -8.79 -9.18 -5.06
N TYR A 74 -8.64 -10.47 -4.74
CA TYR A 74 -9.34 -11.56 -5.44
C TYR A 74 -10.63 -12.03 -4.74
N GLY A 75 -10.99 -11.41 -3.62
CA GLY A 75 -12.19 -11.75 -2.86
C GLY A 75 -12.01 -11.53 -1.36
N LEU A 76 -13.12 -11.32 -0.64
CA LEU A 76 -13.09 -11.03 0.79
C LEU A 76 -12.39 -12.15 1.57
N GLY A 77 -11.34 -11.79 2.33
CA GLY A 77 -10.56 -12.71 3.16
C GLY A 77 -9.46 -13.46 2.40
N VAL A 78 -9.28 -13.20 1.11
CA VAL A 78 -8.21 -13.81 0.31
C VAL A 78 -6.95 -12.96 0.46
N VAL A 79 -5.88 -13.57 0.96
CA VAL A 79 -4.52 -13.00 0.91
C VAL A 79 -3.91 -13.34 -0.44
N ASP A 80 -3.30 -12.36 -1.08
CA ASP A 80 -2.73 -12.51 -2.40
C ASP A 80 -1.47 -11.68 -2.60
N LYS A 81 -0.74 -12.02 -3.67
CA LYS A 81 0.47 -11.32 -4.08
C LYS A 81 0.37 -10.89 -5.52
N ARG A 82 0.71 -9.64 -5.79
CA ARG A 82 0.63 -9.08 -7.14
C ARG A 82 1.88 -8.30 -7.52
N LEU A 83 2.23 -8.40 -8.79
CA LEU A 83 3.24 -7.54 -9.39
C LEU A 83 2.61 -6.19 -9.72
N ILE A 84 3.19 -5.14 -9.17
CA ILE A 84 2.93 -3.77 -9.55
C ILE A 84 3.94 -3.40 -10.64
N ALA A 85 3.45 -3.18 -11.87
CA ALA A 85 4.29 -2.91 -13.03
C ALA A 85 4.41 -1.41 -13.37
N SER A 86 3.54 -0.57 -12.81
CA SER A 86 3.56 0.89 -12.95
C SER A 86 3.11 1.57 -11.65
N LEU A 87 3.43 2.86 -11.51
CA LEU A 87 2.99 3.70 -10.38
C LEU A 87 1.62 4.34 -10.62
N THR A 88 0.80 3.78 -11.51
CA THR A 88 -0.56 4.26 -11.74
C THR A 88 -1.34 4.15 -10.42
N ASP A 89 -2.03 5.23 -10.05
CA ASP A 89 -2.78 5.40 -8.80
C ASP A 89 -1.97 5.29 -7.51
N VAL A 90 -0.65 5.13 -7.57
CA VAL A 90 0.21 5.16 -6.39
C VAL A 90 0.31 6.59 -5.88
N GLU A 91 -0.20 6.83 -4.68
CA GLU A 91 -0.11 8.13 -4.01
C GLU A 91 1.21 8.28 -3.23
N GLY A 92 1.76 7.17 -2.75
CA GLY A 92 3.03 7.18 -2.01
C GLY A 92 3.29 5.90 -1.22
N PHE A 93 4.37 5.95 -0.45
CA PHE A 93 4.86 4.85 0.38
C PHE A 93 5.12 5.33 1.81
N ILE A 94 4.74 4.53 2.80
CA ILE A 94 4.99 4.75 4.23
C ILE A 94 6.09 3.78 4.68
N TYR A 95 7.22 4.31 5.16
CA TYR A 95 8.45 3.57 5.47
C TYR A 95 8.54 3.05 6.91
#